data_AF-A0A1T5KGW1-F1
#
_entry.id   AF-A0A1T5KGW1-F1
#
_cell.length_a   1.000
_cell.length_b   1.000
_cell.length_c   1.000
_cell.angle_alpha   90.00
_cell.angle_beta   90.00
_cell.angle_gamma   90.00
#
_symmetry.space_group_name_H-M   'P 1'
#
loop_
_entity.id
_entity.type
_entity.pdbx_description
1 polymer ?
#
loop_
_entity_poly.entity_id
_entity_poly.type
_entity_poly.pdbx_seq_one_letter_code
_entity_poly.pdbx_strand_id
1 'polypeptide(L)' 'MLNNQESESKSLPKTWVDQKANLRKKFTVLRDPDLNYEESEKTEMISKLQAKLGLSDERLLSIMEGR' A
#
# COMPACT_ATOMS: atom_id res chain seq x y z
N MET A 1 5.33 -6.26 -38.08
CA MET A 1 5.90 -6.90 -36.87
C MET A 1 4.79 -6.95 -35.83
N LEU A 2 4.56 -8.12 -35.24
CA LEU A 2 3.34 -8.48 -34.50
C LEU A 2 2.98 -7.53 -33.34
N ASN A 3 1.73 -7.08 -33.34
CA ASN A 3 1.00 -6.68 -32.12
C ASN A 3 0.82 -7.92 -31.23
N ASN A 4 1.15 -7.80 -29.93
CA ASN A 4 0.43 -8.33 -28.78
C ASN A 4 1.35 -8.45 -27.57
N GLN A 5 1.22 -7.52 -26.62
CA GLN A 5 1.16 -7.85 -25.19
C GLN A 5 0.26 -6.78 -24.53
N GLU A 6 -1.06 -6.90 -24.71
CA GLU A 6 -1.97 -6.64 -23.59
C GLU A 6 -1.54 -7.59 -22.48
N SER A 7 -0.67 -7.14 -21.58
CA SER A 7 -0.49 -7.84 -20.32
C SER A 7 -1.73 -7.53 -19.50
N GLU A 8 -2.70 -8.45 -19.60
CA GLU A 8 -3.79 -8.68 -18.67
C GLU A 8 -3.56 -7.94 -17.36
N SER A 9 -4.54 -7.11 -16.97
CA SER A 9 -4.76 -6.59 -15.62
C SER A 9 -4.96 -7.76 -14.65
N LYS A 10 -3.87 -8.50 -14.43
CA LYS A 10 -3.76 -9.69 -13.61
C LYS A 10 -3.16 -9.18 -12.32
N SER A 11 -4.01 -9.19 -11.29
CA SER A 11 -3.69 -8.90 -9.91
C SER A 11 -2.42 -9.64 -9.46
N LEU A 12 -1.25 -9.07 -9.75
CA LEU A 12 -0.01 -9.47 -9.11
C LEU A 12 -0.22 -9.29 -7.61
N PRO A 13 0.25 -10.21 -6.75
CA PRO A 13 0.25 -9.96 -5.32
C PRO A 13 0.94 -8.62 -5.10
N LYS A 14 0.19 -7.62 -4.63
CA LYS A 14 0.73 -6.26 -4.45
C LYS A 14 1.87 -6.36 -3.47
N THR A 15 3.08 -6.13 -3.96
CA THR A 15 4.29 -6.20 -3.15
C THR A 15 4.19 -5.20 -2.00
N TRP A 16 4.94 -5.41 -0.93
CA TRP A 16 4.99 -4.45 0.18
C TRP A 16 5.30 -3.02 -0.29
N VAL A 17 6.13 -2.89 -1.33
CA VAL A 17 6.44 -1.60 -1.99
C VAL A 17 5.19 -0.98 -2.63
N ASP A 18 4.38 -1.76 -3.34
CA ASP A 18 3.14 -1.27 -3.98
C ASP A 18 2.09 -0.86 -2.94
N GLN A 19 1.97 -1.63 -1.85
CA GLN A 19 1.06 -1.33 -0.74
C GLN A 19 1.41 0.03 -0.13
N LYS A 20 2.70 0.28 0.12
CA LYS A 20 3.20 1.57 0.61
C LYS A 20 3.03 2.70 -0.41
N ALA A 21 3.23 2.43 -1.70
CA ALA A 21 2.98 3.41 -2.75
C ALA A 21 1.49 3.81 -2.83
N ASN A 22 0.55 2.89 -2.61
CA ASN A 22 -0.88 3.20 -2.55
C ASN A 22 -1.22 4.10 -1.35
N LEU A 23 -0.64 3.82 -0.18
CA LEU A 23 -0.78 4.68 1.00
C LEU A 23 -0.24 6.09 0.74
N ARG A 24 0.95 6.22 0.16
CA ARG A 24 1.54 7.51 -0.20
C ARG A 24 0.70 8.30 -1.21
N LYS A 25 0.09 7.61 -2.19
CA LYS A 25 -0.80 8.23 -3.17
C LYS A 25 -2.13 8.70 -2.55
N LYS A 26 -2.70 7.90 -1.64
CA LYS A 26 -3.98 8.24 -0.98
C LYS A 26 -3.83 9.28 0.11
N PHE A 27 -2.72 9.25 0.84
CA PHE A 27 -2.48 10.07 2.01
C PHE A 27 -1.22 10.90 1.81
N THR A 28 -1.39 12.13 1.32
CA THR A 28 -0.30 13.10 1.17
C THR A 28 0.34 13.52 2.49
N VAL A 29 -0.34 13.24 3.62
CA VAL A 29 0.17 13.43 4.98
C VAL A 29 1.23 12.39 5.36
N LEU A 30 1.25 11.23 4.71
CA LEU A 30 2.26 10.20 4.94
C LEU A 30 3.54 10.56 4.19
N ARG A 31 4.64 10.61 4.93
CA ARG A 31 5.97 10.89 4.39
C ARG A 31 6.84 9.65 4.48
N ASP A 32 8.03 9.71 3.91
CA ASP A 32 9.00 8.61 3.96
C ASP A 32 9.18 8.01 5.37
N PRO A 33 9.33 8.78 6.48
CA PRO A 33 9.45 8.17 7.81
C PRO A 33 8.21 7.39 8.27
N ASP A 34 7.03 7.67 7.73
CA ASP A 34 5.79 6.94 8.06
C ASP A 34 5.67 5.61 7.29
N LEU A 35 6.43 5.46 6.21
CA LEU A 35 6.38 4.30 5.30
C LEU A 35 7.73 3.55 5.24
N ASN A 36 8.75 4.01 5.95
CA ASN A 36 10.08 3.40 6.02
C ASN A 36 10.11 2.24 7.02
N TYR A 37 9.31 1.22 6.74
CA TYR A 37 9.19 -0.01 7.51
C TYR A 37 9.49 -1.23 6.65
N GLU A 38 10.16 -2.21 7.24
CA GLU A 38 10.34 -3.51 6.64
C GLU A 38 9.01 -4.29 6.60
N GLU A 39 8.91 -5.33 5.77
CA GLU A 39 7.68 -6.14 5.70
C GLU A 39 7.39 -6.88 7.02
N SER A 40 8.44 -7.26 7.76
CA SER A 40 8.35 -7.82 9.11
C SER A 40 7.73 -6.85 10.12
N GLU A 41 7.83 -5.54 9.88
CA GLU A 41 7.31 -4.47 10.73
C GLU A 41 5.95 -3.94 10.26
N LYS A 42 5.31 -4.63 9.29
CA LYS A 42 4.02 -4.21 8.73
C LYS A 42 2.96 -3.96 9.79
N THR A 43 2.87 -4.83 10.80
CA THR A 43 1.89 -4.69 11.90
C THR A 43 2.14 -3.41 12.71
N GLU A 44 3.40 -3.06 12.96
CA GLU A 44 3.77 -1.83 13.65
C GLU A 44 3.43 -0.60 12.82
N MET A 45 3.76 -0.62 11.52
CA MET A 45 3.39 0.45 10.59
C MET A 45 1.88 0.67 10.58
N ILE A 46 1.08 -0.39 10.44
CA ILE A 46 -0.38 -0.29 10.43
C ILE A 46 -0.88 0.34 11.72
N SER A 47 -0.42 -0.11 12.89
CA SER A 47 -0.82 0.45 14.18
C SER A 47 -0.54 1.95 14.29
N LYS A 48 0.64 2.39 13.82
CA LYS A 48 1.01 3.82 13.78
C LYS A 48 0.15 4.61 12.79
N LEU A 49 -0.13 4.03 11.62
CA LEU A 49 -0.97 4.65 10.61
C LEU A 49 -2.43 4.77 11.07
N GLN A 50 -2.96 3.80 11.81
CA GLN A 50 -4.29 3.89 12.42
C GLN A 50 -4.38 5.07 13.37
N ALA A 51 -3.42 5.19 14.30
CA ALA A 51 -3.38 6.29 15.26
C ALA A 51 -3.21 7.66 14.57
N LYS A 52 -2.42 7.72 13.49
CA LYS A 52 -2.16 8.96 12.75
C LYS A 52 -3.32 9.40 11.84
N LEU A 53 -3.99 8.44 11.20
CA LEU A 53 -5.06 8.72 10.21
C LEU A 53 -6.46 8.60 10.81
N GLY A 54 -6.61 8.04 12.01
CA GLY A 54 -7.92 7.63 12.55
C GLY A 54 -8.57 6.49 11.76
N LEU A 55 -7.73 5.73 11.03
CA LEU A 55 -8.04 4.54 10.22
C LEU A 55 -8.46 3.33 11.07
N SER A 56 -9.48 2.56 10.71
CA SER A 56 -9.57 1.15 11.12
C SER A 56 -8.57 0.30 10.33
N ASP A 57 -8.18 -0.85 10.89
CA ASP A 57 -7.27 -1.81 10.23
C ASP A 57 -7.78 -2.22 8.85
N GLU A 58 -9.06 -2.60 8.79
CA GLU A 58 -9.72 -3.03 7.57
C GLU A 58 -9.64 -1.96 6.47
N ARG A 59 -9.85 -0.69 6.84
CA ARG A 59 -9.81 0.41 5.88
C ARG A 59 -8.40 0.65 5.36
N LEU A 60 -7.40 0.59 6.23
CA LEU A 60 -5.99 0.70 5.86
C LEU A 60 -5.56 -0.46 4.94
N LEU A 61 -5.92 -1.69 5.30
CA LEU A 61 -5.63 -2.87 4.51
C LEU A 61 -6.29 -2.83 3.12
N SER A 62 -7.56 -2.41 3.03
CA SER A 62 -8.26 -2.22 1.74
C SER A 62 -7.50 -1.26 0.83
N ILE A 63 -7.00 -0.14 1.38
CA ILE A 63 -6.24 0.85 0.61
C ILE A 63 -4.90 0.29 0.15
N MET A 64 -4.21 -0.46 1.00
CA MET A 64 -2.93 -1.11 0.67
C MET A 64 -3.11 -2.12 -0.45
N GLU A 65 -4.14 -2.95 -0.36
CA GLU A 65 -4.56 -3.88 -1.40
C GLU A 65 -5.19 -3.18 -2.61
N GLY A 66 -5.45 -1.86 -2.50
CA GLY A 66 -6.14 -1.01 -3.47
C GLY A 66 -7.47 -1.59 -3.95
N ARG A 67 -8.26 -2.12 -3.02
CA ARG A 67 -9.68 -2.40 -3.16
C ARG A 67 -10.51 -1.19 -2.78
#